data_AF-A0A1A8BK48-F1
#
_entry.id   AF-A0A1A8BK48-F1
#
_cell.length_a   1.000
_cell.length_b   1.000
_cell.length_c   1.000
_cell.angle_alpha   90.00
_cell.angle_beta   90.00
_cell.angle_gamma   90.00
#
_symmetry.space_group_name_H-M   'P 1'
#
loop_
_entity.id
_entity.type
_entity.pdbx_description
1 polymer ?
#
loop_
_entity_poly.entity_id
_entity_poly.type
_entity_poly.pdbx_seq_one_letter_code
_entity_poly.pdbx_strand_id
1 'polypeptide(L)'
;MLLIPDFSVFGLPAQLAVGLRFSVQRLEDAGPKISFELQIHSSNKDNSSSNLVTLNMSITASAQLDLRGVSHPSQVVLPFPNWQPKEKPVKEDDVGPQVTHIYELHNFGPSSIGEAELQVGWPSRYHDENLLYAMEIETDGPISCRTNTSLNPHGLQTSTLQDTPELLGFLRNRSDPPPPHRSRRSVSTAESFSTKTLNCSNLSCLKIMCMVGRLDRGRSAVIKIRSRLWAHTVLQWRNDPYSLNSTVSFMVLSVPYLVQPPTSSQLRASMGTLVLWGTPDVSFAVPLWVIILAILLGLLVLAILTLAMWKCGFFDRARPPADDDVSDQEKLTSDQTGDA
;
A
#
# COMPACT_ATOMS: atom_id res chain seq x y z
N MET A 1 -20.27 20.90 28.65
CA MET A 1 -21.23 21.84 29.27
C MET A 1 -22.14 20.99 30.15
N LEU A 2 -21.86 20.93 31.44
CA LEU A 2 -22.69 20.21 32.40
C LEU A 2 -23.79 21.18 32.84
N LEU A 3 -25.04 20.85 32.53
CA LEU A 3 -26.20 21.56 33.04
C LEU A 3 -26.51 21.00 34.42
N ILE A 4 -26.39 21.84 35.45
CA ILE A 4 -26.72 21.51 36.83
C ILE A 4 -28.25 21.58 36.98
N PRO A 5 -28.93 20.62 37.63
CA PRO A 5 -30.38 20.67 37.82
C PRO A 5 -30.79 21.77 38.82
N ASP A 6 -32.04 22.21 38.68
CA ASP A 6 -32.64 23.38 39.32
C ASP A 6 -32.47 23.46 40.85
N PHE A 7 -32.15 24.66 41.34
CA PHE A 7 -32.20 25.03 42.75
C PHE A 7 -33.23 26.14 42.97
N SER A 8 -34.18 25.91 43.88
CA SER A 8 -35.25 26.85 44.23
C SER A 8 -34.93 27.58 45.54
N VAL A 9 -34.79 28.91 45.49
CA VAL A 9 -34.69 29.79 46.67
C VAL A 9 -35.97 30.63 46.76
N PHE A 10 -36.67 30.57 47.90
CA PHE A 10 -37.92 31.31 48.11
C PHE A 10 -37.63 32.80 48.39
N GLY A 11 -38.08 33.66 47.47
CA GLY A 11 -37.95 35.12 47.53
C GLY A 11 -37.54 35.68 46.17
N LEU A 12 -38.47 35.66 45.20
CA LEU A 12 -38.25 35.81 43.75
C LEU A 12 -37.22 34.78 43.20
N PRO A 13 -37.60 33.86 42.30
CA PRO A 13 -36.67 32.84 41.81
C PRO A 13 -35.63 33.50 40.89
N ALA A 14 -34.54 34.00 41.48
CA ALA A 14 -33.33 34.33 40.75
C ALA A 14 -32.63 33.00 40.43
N GLN A 15 -32.95 32.42 39.28
CA GLN A 15 -32.23 31.25 38.77
C GLN A 15 -30.92 31.70 38.11
N LEU A 16 -29.80 31.22 38.65
CA LEU A 16 -28.48 31.47 38.11
C LEU A 16 -27.93 30.18 37.50
N ALA A 17 -27.75 30.16 36.18
CA ALA A 17 -27.07 29.07 35.49
C ALA A 17 -25.57 29.38 35.37
N VAL A 18 -24.72 28.51 35.93
CA VAL A 18 -23.26 28.66 35.90
C VAL A 18 -22.63 27.49 35.14
N GLY A 19 -21.85 27.79 34.10
CA GLY A 19 -21.05 26.81 33.39
C GLY A 19 -19.62 26.77 33.92
N LEU A 20 -19.26 25.71 34.65
CA LEU A 20 -17.90 25.50 35.12
C LEU A 20 -17.13 24.58 34.16
N ARG A 21 -15.93 24.99 33.75
CA ARG A 21 -15.04 24.19 32.89
C ARG A 21 -13.83 23.73 33.69
N PHE A 22 -13.65 22.42 33.72
CA PHE A 22 -12.51 21.77 34.37
C PHE A 22 -11.64 21.06 33.33
N SER A 23 -10.34 20.98 33.60
CA SER A 23 -9.42 20.09 32.91
C SER A 23 -8.76 19.24 33.98
N VAL A 24 -9.07 17.94 33.98
CA VAL A 24 -8.46 16.98 34.88
C VAL A 24 -7.24 16.40 34.18
N GLN A 25 -6.09 16.48 34.83
CA GLN A 25 -4.82 15.93 34.33
C GLN A 25 -4.37 14.79 35.24
N ARG A 26 -3.51 13.90 34.72
CA ARG A 26 -2.90 12.79 35.47
C ARG A 26 -3.92 11.87 36.15
N LEU A 27 -4.73 11.21 35.32
CA LEU A 27 -5.73 10.22 35.72
C LEU A 27 -5.16 8.79 35.85
N GLU A 28 -3.84 8.64 35.78
CA GLU A 28 -3.16 7.33 35.78
C GLU A 28 -3.46 6.52 37.05
N ASP A 29 -3.35 7.19 38.20
CA ASP A 29 -3.61 6.61 39.53
C ASP A 29 -5.04 6.87 40.02
N ALA A 30 -5.88 7.51 39.20
CA ALA A 30 -7.25 7.79 39.59
C ALA A 30 -8.06 6.48 39.62
N GLY A 31 -8.93 6.35 40.62
CA GLY A 31 -9.89 5.26 40.67
C GLY A 31 -10.87 5.31 39.49
N PRO A 32 -11.84 4.37 39.40
CA PRO A 32 -12.78 4.30 38.28
C PRO A 32 -13.74 5.50 38.18
N LYS A 33 -13.79 6.37 39.20
CA LYS A 33 -14.70 7.51 39.28
C LYS A 33 -14.04 8.72 39.93
N ILE A 34 -14.45 9.91 39.47
CA ILE A 34 -14.20 11.18 40.15
C ILE A 34 -15.54 11.74 40.61
N SER A 35 -15.60 12.19 41.86
CA SER A 35 -16.76 12.84 42.45
C SER A 35 -16.50 14.33 42.67
N PHE A 36 -17.43 15.17 42.24
CA PHE A 36 -17.44 16.60 42.54
C PHE A 36 -18.58 16.88 43.51
N GLU A 37 -18.27 17.51 44.63
CA GLU A 37 -19.26 17.91 45.63
C GLU A 37 -19.54 19.41 45.49
N LEU A 38 -20.82 19.76 45.40
CA LEU A 38 -21.27 21.12 45.22
C LEU A 38 -22.22 21.49 46.36
N GLN A 39 -21.93 22.62 47.00
CA GLN A 39 -22.76 23.20 48.05
C GLN A 39 -22.69 24.72 47.99
N ILE A 40 -23.82 25.37 48.18
CA ILE A 40 -23.94 26.83 48.23
C ILE A 40 -24.00 27.24 49.69
N HIS A 41 -23.19 28.23 50.07
CA HIS A 41 -23.20 28.84 51.40
C HIS A 41 -23.68 30.29 51.32
N SER A 42 -24.44 30.70 52.33
CA SER A 42 -24.94 32.04 52.56
C SER A 42 -24.54 32.52 53.96
N SER A 43 -24.63 33.81 54.20
CA SER A 43 -24.30 34.43 55.49
C SER A 43 -25.45 34.44 56.50
N ASN A 44 -26.57 33.76 56.22
CA ASN A 44 -27.72 33.74 57.12
C ASN A 44 -27.41 32.97 58.42
N LYS A 45 -28.03 33.38 59.52
CA LYS A 45 -27.85 32.72 60.83
C LYS A 45 -28.55 31.35 60.89
N ASP A 46 -29.68 31.22 60.21
CA ASP A 46 -30.46 30.00 60.09
C ASP A 46 -30.41 29.49 58.64
N ASN A 47 -30.26 28.17 58.48
CA ASN A 47 -30.22 27.48 57.18
C ASN A 47 -29.24 28.10 56.16
N SER A 48 -27.99 28.29 56.60
CA SER A 48 -26.96 28.99 55.83
C SER A 48 -26.44 28.22 54.61
N SER A 49 -26.65 26.90 54.55
CA SER A 49 -26.09 26.02 53.51
C SER A 49 -27.19 25.29 52.73
N SER A 50 -27.00 25.17 51.41
CA SER A 50 -27.86 24.31 50.58
C SER A 50 -27.61 22.83 50.86
N ASN A 51 -28.44 21.97 50.27
CA ASN A 51 -28.13 20.54 50.20
C ASN A 51 -26.84 20.32 49.40
N LEU A 52 -26.07 19.31 49.82
CA LEU A 52 -24.89 18.84 49.12
C LEU A 52 -25.32 18.03 47.89
N VAL A 53 -24.73 18.32 46.74
CA VAL A 53 -24.95 17.56 45.50
C VAL A 53 -23.63 16.97 45.05
N THR A 54 -23.60 15.64 44.91
CA THR A 54 -22.43 14.91 44.43
C THR A 54 -22.62 14.52 42.97
N LEU A 55 -21.72 14.98 42.10
CA LEU A 55 -21.65 14.62 40.69
C LEU A 55 -20.55 13.57 40.47
N ASN A 56 -20.95 12.36 40.10
CA ASN A 56 -20.03 11.26 39.85
C ASN A 56 -19.76 11.12 38.35
N MET A 57 -18.48 11.11 37.98
CA MET A 57 -18.02 10.91 36.60
C MET A 57 -17.22 9.62 36.52
N SER A 58 -17.57 8.74 35.59
CA SER A 58 -16.79 7.52 35.32
C SER A 58 -15.55 7.84 34.48
N ILE A 59 -14.41 7.30 34.86
CA ILE A 59 -13.19 7.35 34.07
C ILE A 59 -13.12 6.08 33.23
N THR A 60 -12.79 6.21 31.95
CA THR A 60 -12.58 5.09 31.03
C THR A 60 -11.27 5.25 30.29
N ALA A 61 -10.51 4.16 30.18
CA ALA A 61 -9.35 4.12 29.30
C ALA A 61 -9.83 3.96 27.85
N SER A 62 -9.33 4.80 26.95
CA SER A 62 -9.66 4.75 25.53
C SER A 62 -8.37 4.76 24.71
N ALA A 63 -7.98 3.58 24.24
CA ALA A 63 -6.90 3.40 23.29
C ALA A 63 -7.51 3.14 21.90
N GLN A 64 -7.22 4.01 20.94
CA GLN A 64 -7.61 3.85 19.55
C GLN A 64 -6.39 3.34 18.79
N LEU A 65 -6.36 2.04 18.55
CA LEU A 65 -5.26 1.36 17.88
C LEU A 65 -5.60 1.15 16.41
N ASP A 66 -4.59 1.34 15.56
CA ASP A 66 -4.68 1.08 14.13
C ASP A 66 -3.57 0.10 13.74
N LEU A 67 -3.94 -0.92 12.95
CA LEU A 67 -3.01 -1.91 12.43
C LEU A 67 -2.88 -1.72 10.93
N ARG A 68 -1.71 -1.25 10.52
CA ARG A 68 -1.37 -1.03 9.11
C ARG A 68 -0.33 -2.03 8.67
N GLY A 69 -0.19 -2.16 7.37
CA GLY A 69 1.02 -2.75 6.81
C GLY A 69 1.09 -2.57 5.31
N VAL A 70 2.21 -3.02 4.74
CA VAL A 70 2.48 -2.96 3.30
C VAL A 70 3.27 -4.20 2.88
N SER A 71 3.18 -4.57 1.60
CA SER A 71 4.16 -5.47 0.97
C SER A 71 5.06 -4.68 0.04
N HIS A 72 6.37 -4.97 0.09
CA HIS A 72 7.37 -4.44 -0.81
C HIS A 72 8.18 -5.57 -1.47
N PRO A 73 8.10 -5.75 -2.80
CA PRO A 73 7.23 -5.01 -3.72
C PRO A 73 5.75 -5.41 -3.55
N SER A 74 4.81 -4.54 -3.94
CA SER A 74 3.38 -4.83 -3.90
C SER A 74 2.96 -5.88 -4.95
N GLN A 75 3.75 -6.02 -6.01
CA GLN A 75 3.56 -6.99 -7.07
C GLN A 75 4.88 -7.57 -7.57
N VAL A 76 4.84 -8.82 -8.00
CA VAL A 76 5.96 -9.56 -8.57
C VAL A 76 5.54 -10.10 -9.93
N VAL A 77 6.36 -9.86 -10.96
CA VAL A 77 6.09 -10.28 -12.34
C VAL A 77 6.99 -11.46 -12.71
N LEU A 78 6.39 -12.53 -13.25
CA LEU A 78 7.06 -13.73 -13.75
C LEU A 78 7.12 -13.73 -15.28
N PRO A 79 8.07 -14.45 -15.91
CA PRO A 79 9.21 -15.13 -15.31
C PRO A 79 10.32 -14.14 -14.91
N PHE A 80 11.22 -14.58 -14.02
CA PHE A 80 12.34 -13.75 -13.58
C PHE A 80 13.45 -13.72 -14.64
N PRO A 81 13.94 -12.54 -15.04
CA PRO A 81 15.03 -12.44 -16.01
C PRO A 81 16.30 -13.10 -15.46
N ASN A 82 16.94 -13.94 -16.28
CA ASN A 82 18.20 -14.64 -15.97
C ASN A 82 18.16 -15.57 -14.74
N TRP A 83 16.98 -15.90 -14.21
CA TRP A 83 16.89 -16.87 -13.12
C TRP A 83 16.92 -18.29 -13.68
N GLN A 84 17.71 -19.16 -13.03
CA GLN A 84 17.77 -20.58 -13.35
C GLN A 84 17.63 -21.39 -12.05
N PRO A 85 16.87 -22.49 -12.06
CA PRO A 85 16.72 -23.33 -10.88
C PRO A 85 18.07 -23.96 -10.50
N LYS A 86 18.44 -23.85 -9.22
CA LYS A 86 19.61 -24.52 -8.64
C LYS A 86 19.14 -25.66 -7.74
N GLU A 87 19.75 -26.84 -7.88
CA GLU A 87 19.40 -28.02 -7.06
C GLU A 87 19.63 -27.79 -5.56
N LYS A 88 20.68 -27.04 -5.21
CA LYS A 88 21.02 -26.68 -3.83
C LYS A 88 21.29 -25.17 -3.74
N PRO A 89 20.28 -24.35 -3.46
CA PRO A 89 20.48 -22.92 -3.26
C PRO A 89 21.33 -22.69 -2.01
N VAL A 90 22.32 -21.81 -2.11
CA VAL A 90 23.20 -21.44 -0.98
C VAL A 90 22.94 -19.99 -0.57
N LYS A 91 22.63 -19.12 -1.54
CA LYS A 91 22.32 -17.71 -1.32
C LYS A 91 20.83 -17.47 -1.42
N GLU A 92 20.35 -16.44 -0.74
CA GLU A 92 18.95 -16.01 -0.84
C GLU A 92 18.54 -15.61 -2.26
N ASP A 93 19.46 -15.05 -3.05
CA ASP A 93 19.21 -14.66 -4.45
C ASP A 93 19.07 -15.86 -5.39
N ASP A 94 19.57 -17.04 -5.00
CA ASP A 94 19.39 -18.27 -5.77
C ASP A 94 17.93 -18.75 -5.73
N VAL A 95 17.19 -18.37 -4.68
CA VAL A 95 15.82 -18.82 -4.43
C VAL A 95 14.78 -18.03 -5.22
N GLY A 96 14.95 -16.71 -5.31
CA GLY A 96 14.02 -15.83 -5.98
C GLY A 96 14.02 -14.40 -5.43
N PRO A 97 13.06 -13.55 -5.85
CA PRO A 97 13.04 -12.16 -5.47
C PRO A 97 12.73 -11.97 -3.97
N GLN A 98 13.25 -10.89 -3.41
CA GLN A 98 12.91 -10.47 -2.06
C GLN A 98 11.49 -9.92 -2.01
N VAL A 99 10.74 -10.37 -1.00
CA VAL A 99 9.42 -9.83 -0.65
C VAL A 99 9.44 -9.51 0.85
N THR A 100 9.08 -8.29 1.18
CA THR A 100 9.12 -7.79 2.56
C THR A 100 7.74 -7.33 2.98
N HIS A 101 7.21 -7.89 4.05
CA HIS A 101 5.97 -7.40 4.63
C HIS A 101 6.27 -6.61 5.89
N ILE A 102 5.72 -5.40 5.98
CA ILE A 102 5.89 -4.51 7.13
C ILE A 102 4.54 -4.33 7.79
N TYR A 103 4.47 -4.47 9.10
CA TYR A 103 3.29 -4.23 9.92
C TYR A 103 3.58 -3.17 10.95
N GLU A 104 2.65 -2.26 11.16
CA GLU A 104 2.71 -1.20 12.15
C GLU A 104 1.45 -1.22 13.02
N LEU A 105 1.63 -1.35 14.33
CA LEU A 105 0.60 -1.09 15.31
C LEU A 105 0.83 0.31 15.88
N HIS A 106 -0.10 1.23 15.63
CA HIS A 106 -0.01 2.62 16.06
C HIS A 106 -1.13 2.97 17.04
N ASN A 107 -0.81 3.71 18.11
CA ASN A 107 -1.79 4.21 19.07
C ASN A 107 -2.16 5.68 18.79
N PHE A 108 -3.29 5.91 18.13
CA PHE A 108 -3.86 7.25 17.94
C PHE A 108 -4.64 7.76 19.16
N GLY A 109 -5.01 6.86 20.07
CA GLY A 109 -5.87 7.17 21.21
C GLY A 109 -5.20 8.00 22.30
N PRO A 110 -6.00 8.61 23.19
CA PRO A 110 -5.47 9.38 24.31
C PRO A 110 -4.81 8.50 25.39
N SER A 111 -5.26 7.26 25.57
CA SER A 111 -4.75 6.34 26.61
C SER A 111 -3.66 5.41 26.08
N SER A 112 -2.69 5.09 26.92
CA SER A 112 -1.65 4.10 26.64
C SER A 112 -2.19 2.67 26.79
N ILE A 113 -1.59 1.72 26.08
CA ILE A 113 -1.74 0.29 26.37
C ILE A 113 -0.53 -0.22 27.15
N GLY A 114 -0.73 -1.24 27.98
CA GLY A 114 0.32 -1.86 28.78
C GLY A 114 1.01 -2.97 27.99
N GLU A 115 0.24 -3.93 27.51
CA GLU A 115 0.73 -5.06 26.73
C GLU A 115 -0.30 -5.48 25.68
N ALA A 116 0.17 -5.87 24.50
CA ALA A 116 -0.64 -6.43 23.44
C ALA A 116 0.07 -7.60 22.76
N GLU A 117 -0.71 -8.56 22.28
CA GLU A 117 -0.23 -9.69 21.50
C GLU A 117 -0.57 -9.45 20.02
N LEU A 118 0.42 -9.66 19.15
CA LEU A 118 0.27 -9.59 17.71
C LEU A 118 0.68 -10.92 17.08
N GLN A 119 -0.21 -11.48 16.25
CA GLN A 119 -0.02 -12.78 15.62
C GLN A 119 -0.04 -12.62 14.10
N VAL A 120 1.04 -13.01 13.43
CA VAL A 120 1.15 -13.06 11.98
C VAL A 120 1.08 -14.51 11.50
N GLY A 121 0.12 -14.78 10.61
CA GLY A 121 0.06 -15.99 9.81
C GLY A 121 0.83 -15.79 8.49
N TRP A 122 1.95 -16.49 8.36
CA TRP A 122 2.86 -16.36 7.23
C TRP A 122 2.73 -17.54 6.25
N PRO A 123 2.27 -17.35 4.99
CA PRO A 123 2.03 -18.41 4.00
C PRO A 123 3.33 -19.05 3.48
N SER A 124 3.93 -19.89 4.30
CA SER A 124 5.28 -20.44 4.09
C SER A 124 5.36 -21.55 3.06
N ARG A 125 4.33 -22.41 2.95
CA ARG A 125 4.39 -23.64 2.15
C ARG A 125 3.05 -23.99 1.48
N TYR A 126 3.14 -24.70 0.36
CA TYR A 126 2.02 -25.32 -0.35
C TYR A 126 2.35 -26.78 -0.68
N HIS A 127 1.54 -27.73 -0.20
CA HIS A 127 1.79 -29.18 -0.37
C HIS A 127 3.27 -29.57 -0.16
N ASP A 128 3.83 -29.13 0.96
CA ASP A 128 5.23 -29.35 1.39
C ASP A 128 6.34 -28.63 0.60
N GLU A 129 5.99 -27.91 -0.47
CA GLU A 129 6.92 -27.02 -1.17
C GLU A 129 6.98 -25.63 -0.53
N ASN A 130 8.16 -25.01 -0.56
CA ASN A 130 8.35 -23.65 -0.07
C ASN A 130 7.67 -22.63 -0.99
N LEU A 131 7.06 -21.59 -0.40
CA LEU A 131 6.36 -20.54 -1.14
C LEU A 131 6.90 -19.15 -0.79
N LEU A 132 6.50 -18.58 0.36
CA LEU A 132 7.13 -17.37 0.91
C LEU A 132 8.08 -17.77 2.04
N TYR A 133 9.36 -17.84 1.69
CA TYR A 133 10.41 -18.31 2.57
C TYR A 133 10.89 -17.19 3.50
N ALA A 134 10.51 -17.26 4.78
CA ALA A 134 10.90 -16.26 5.78
C ALA A 134 12.39 -16.38 6.16
N MET A 135 13.13 -15.30 5.93
CA MET A 135 14.57 -15.21 6.18
C MET A 135 14.84 -14.69 7.58
N GLU A 136 14.34 -13.50 7.89
CA GLU A 136 14.56 -12.82 9.16
C GLU A 136 13.42 -11.88 9.52
N ILE A 137 13.38 -11.50 10.79
CA ILE A 137 12.42 -10.56 11.36
C ILE A 137 13.19 -9.41 11.99
N GLU A 138 12.93 -8.20 11.50
CA GLU A 138 13.42 -6.95 12.07
C GLU A 138 12.28 -6.28 12.84
N THR A 139 12.58 -5.74 14.01
CA THR A 139 11.60 -5.09 14.89
C THR A 139 12.04 -3.66 15.23
N ASP A 140 11.09 -2.73 15.27
CA ASP A 140 11.30 -1.36 15.71
C ASP A 140 10.23 -0.97 16.74
N GLY A 141 10.64 -0.32 17.83
CA GLY A 141 9.81 -0.03 19.00
C GLY A 141 9.75 -1.15 20.05
N PRO A 142 8.80 -1.07 21.01
CA PRO A 142 8.74 -1.97 22.17
C PRO A 142 8.08 -3.31 21.81
N ILE A 143 8.70 -4.08 20.93
CA ILE A 143 8.13 -5.34 20.43
C ILE A 143 9.18 -6.45 20.36
N SER A 144 8.77 -7.67 20.73
CA SER A 144 9.61 -8.86 20.65
C SER A 144 8.84 -10.01 20.01
N CYS A 145 9.44 -10.68 19.02
CA CYS A 145 8.79 -11.71 18.23
C CYS A 145 9.43 -13.09 18.46
N ARG A 146 8.59 -14.13 18.39
CA ARG A 146 8.96 -15.54 18.43
C ARG A 146 8.22 -16.29 17.35
N THR A 147 8.81 -17.36 16.86
CA THR A 147 8.23 -18.20 15.80
C THR A 147 8.03 -19.62 16.31
N ASN A 148 7.03 -20.32 15.79
CA ASN A 148 6.80 -21.72 16.15
C ASN A 148 7.83 -22.68 15.53
N THR A 149 8.39 -22.33 14.37
CA THR A 149 9.48 -23.05 13.71
C THR A 149 10.67 -22.12 13.48
N SER A 150 11.85 -22.66 13.22
CA SER A 150 13.03 -21.85 12.90
C SER A 150 12.81 -21.02 11.64
N LEU A 151 13.28 -19.77 11.68
CA LEU A 151 13.47 -18.94 10.49
C LEU A 151 14.66 -19.48 9.70
N ASN A 152 14.64 -19.31 8.37
CA ASN A 152 15.71 -19.76 7.48
C ASN A 152 16.19 -21.22 7.75
N PRO A 153 15.32 -22.25 7.72
CA PRO A 153 15.71 -23.63 8.02
C PRO A 153 16.73 -24.24 7.06
N HIS A 154 16.97 -23.64 5.89
CA HIS A 154 17.97 -24.08 4.90
C HIS A 154 19.33 -23.40 5.10
N GLY A 155 19.45 -22.48 6.06
CA GLY A 155 20.71 -21.78 6.35
C GLY A 155 21.24 -20.98 5.16
N LEU A 156 20.33 -20.39 4.38
CA LEU A 156 20.71 -19.58 3.22
C LEU A 156 21.50 -18.35 3.68
N GLN A 157 22.58 -18.05 2.97
CA GLN A 157 23.39 -16.86 3.24
C GLN A 157 22.61 -15.61 2.85
N THR A 158 22.52 -14.67 3.79
CA THR A 158 21.92 -13.37 3.56
C THR A 158 22.86 -12.53 2.69
N SER A 159 22.35 -11.96 1.59
CA SER A 159 23.10 -10.98 0.83
C SER A 159 22.87 -9.61 1.46
N THR A 160 23.96 -8.91 1.81
CA THR A 160 23.90 -7.52 2.27
C THR A 160 23.58 -6.62 1.08
N LEU A 161 22.31 -6.54 0.69
CA LEU A 161 21.83 -5.46 -0.14
C LEU A 161 21.02 -4.52 0.75
N GLN A 162 21.50 -3.27 0.83
CA GLN A 162 20.81 -2.16 1.46
C GLN A 162 19.38 -2.07 0.95
N ASP A 163 18.44 -1.77 1.85
CA ASP A 163 17.03 -1.51 1.53
C ASP A 163 16.93 -0.70 0.23
N THR A 164 16.14 -1.20 -0.74
CA THR A 164 15.95 -0.51 -2.03
C THR A 164 15.58 0.97 -1.81
N PRO A 165 16.03 1.90 -2.68
CA PRO A 165 15.74 3.33 -2.53
C PRO A 165 14.24 3.64 -2.44
N GLU A 166 13.39 2.81 -3.03
CA GLU A 166 11.93 2.86 -2.89
C GLU A 166 11.47 2.59 -1.45
N LEU A 167 11.98 1.52 -0.83
CA LEU A 167 11.69 1.15 0.56
C LEU A 167 12.18 2.23 1.54
N LEU A 168 13.37 2.78 1.30
CA LEU A 168 13.90 3.91 2.08
C LEU A 168 13.06 5.18 1.91
N GLY A 169 12.54 5.45 0.71
CA GLY A 169 11.62 6.56 0.44
C GLY A 169 10.30 6.44 1.21
N PHE A 170 9.72 5.23 1.26
CA PHE A 170 8.53 4.95 2.09
C PHE A 170 8.81 5.17 3.59
N LEU A 171 9.96 4.70 4.09
CA LEU A 171 10.32 4.87 5.50
C LEU A 171 10.60 6.33 5.88
N ARG A 172 11.15 7.14 4.97
CA ARG A 172 11.52 8.55 5.22
C ARG A 172 10.33 9.51 5.27
N ASN A 173 9.27 9.24 4.50
CA ASN A 173 8.03 10.04 4.48
C ASN A 173 7.16 9.88 5.74
N ARG A 174 7.60 9.11 6.74
CA ARG A 174 6.87 8.85 7.99
C ARG A 174 6.97 9.99 9.03
N SER A 175 7.69 11.07 8.72
CA SER A 175 7.98 12.18 9.66
C SER A 175 7.15 13.44 9.47
N ASP A 176 6.32 13.54 8.42
CA ASP A 176 5.47 14.72 8.17
C ASP A 176 3.97 14.37 8.14
N PRO A 177 3.07 15.27 8.60
CA PRO A 177 1.63 15.09 8.46
C PRO A 177 1.23 15.09 6.96
N PRO A 178 0.31 14.22 6.52
CA PRO A 178 -0.07 14.16 5.11
C PRO A 178 -0.82 15.43 4.68
N PRO A 179 -0.47 16.06 3.54
CA PRO A 179 -1.29 17.12 2.95
C PRO A 179 -2.63 16.54 2.44
N PRO A 180 -3.69 17.38 2.33
CA PRO A 180 -5.01 16.90 1.95
C PRO A 180 -5.00 16.31 0.54
N HIS A 181 -5.43 15.05 0.45
CA HIS A 181 -5.55 14.24 -0.76
C HIS A 181 -6.35 14.97 -1.86
N ARG A 182 -5.66 15.42 -2.91
CA ARG A 182 -6.28 15.64 -4.22
C ARG A 182 -6.28 14.30 -4.95
N SER A 183 -7.40 13.58 -4.88
CA SER A 183 -7.59 12.33 -5.62
C SER A 183 -7.46 12.60 -7.12
N ARG A 184 -6.28 12.30 -7.66
CA ARG A 184 -6.08 12.19 -9.10
C ARG A 184 -6.67 10.84 -9.47
N ARG A 185 -7.83 10.83 -10.13
CA ARG A 185 -8.38 9.62 -10.75
C ARG A 185 -7.36 9.14 -11.79
N SER A 186 -6.50 8.22 -11.41
CA SER A 186 -5.89 7.31 -12.37
C SER A 186 -7.03 6.40 -12.84
N VAL A 187 -7.37 6.51 -14.12
CA VAL A 187 -8.20 5.51 -14.80
C VAL A 187 -7.32 4.27 -14.93
N SER A 188 -7.25 3.49 -13.86
CA SER A 188 -6.86 2.09 -13.96
C SER A 188 -8.08 1.36 -14.51
N THR A 189 -8.03 0.99 -15.79
CA THR A 189 -8.79 -0.15 -16.31
C THR A 189 -8.43 -1.35 -15.43
N ALA A 190 -9.14 -1.50 -14.32
CA ALA A 190 -9.12 -2.71 -13.52
C ALA A 190 -9.89 -3.75 -14.33
N GLU A 191 -9.21 -4.38 -15.27
CA GLU A 191 -9.66 -5.67 -15.78
C GLU A 191 -9.82 -6.58 -14.56
N SER A 192 -11.06 -6.96 -14.28
CA SER A 192 -11.44 -7.85 -13.21
C SER A 192 -10.97 -9.27 -13.56
N PHE A 193 -9.67 -9.50 -13.53
CA PHE A 193 -9.15 -10.85 -13.45
C PHE A 193 -9.54 -11.41 -12.08
N SER A 194 -10.19 -12.56 -12.07
CA SER A 194 -10.49 -13.30 -10.84
C SER A 194 -9.18 -13.79 -10.22
N THR A 195 -8.51 -12.95 -9.44
CA THR A 195 -7.23 -13.29 -8.81
C THR A 195 -7.46 -14.29 -7.69
N LYS A 196 -6.84 -15.46 -7.78
CA LYS A 196 -6.95 -16.48 -6.72
C LYS A 196 -6.21 -16.00 -5.47
N THR A 197 -6.91 -15.92 -4.34
CA THR A 197 -6.29 -15.52 -3.06
C THR A 197 -5.76 -16.74 -2.32
N LEU A 198 -4.48 -16.69 -1.94
CA LEU A 198 -3.78 -17.73 -1.19
C LEU A 198 -3.39 -17.17 0.17
N ASN A 199 -3.85 -17.81 1.23
CA ASN A 199 -3.65 -17.36 2.61
C ASN A 199 -3.50 -18.58 3.54
N CYS A 200 -3.38 -18.34 4.84
CA CYS A 200 -3.25 -19.40 5.84
C CYS A 200 -4.46 -20.31 6.04
N SER A 201 -5.58 -20.06 5.35
CA SER A 201 -6.71 -20.99 5.34
C SER A 201 -6.48 -22.12 4.34
N ASN A 202 -5.75 -21.85 3.25
CA ASN A 202 -5.52 -22.78 2.14
C ASN A 202 -4.07 -23.28 2.08
N LEU A 203 -3.16 -22.69 2.85
CA LEU A 203 -1.72 -22.94 2.82
C LEU A 203 -1.18 -23.30 4.21
N SER A 204 -0.02 -23.95 4.22
CA SER A 204 0.72 -24.26 5.46
C SER A 204 1.48 -23.01 5.93
N CYS A 205 1.12 -22.52 7.11
CA CYS A 205 1.65 -21.27 7.64
C CYS A 205 2.64 -21.40 8.79
N LEU A 206 3.68 -20.59 8.71
CA LEU A 206 4.54 -20.23 9.84
C LEU A 206 3.77 -19.25 10.73
N LYS A 207 3.75 -19.50 12.05
CA LYS A 207 3.10 -18.61 13.03
C LYS A 207 4.17 -17.79 13.73
N ILE A 208 4.01 -16.47 13.64
CA ILE A 208 4.89 -15.50 14.28
C ILE A 208 4.07 -14.81 15.36
N MET A 209 4.51 -14.90 16.60
CA MET A 209 3.87 -14.35 17.78
C MET A 209 4.75 -13.25 18.34
N CYS A 210 4.20 -12.05 18.50
CA CYS A 210 4.93 -10.89 18.96
C CYS A 210 4.25 -10.26 20.16
N MET A 211 5.03 -10.00 21.20
CA MET A 211 4.60 -9.29 22.40
C MET A 211 5.00 -7.83 22.25
N VAL A 212 3.98 -6.96 22.24
CA VAL A 212 4.13 -5.50 22.24
C VAL A 212 4.02 -5.02 23.68
N GLY A 213 5.03 -4.31 24.16
CA GLY A 213 5.03 -3.68 25.47
C GLY A 213 4.20 -2.39 25.50
N ARG A 214 4.54 -1.51 26.44
CA ARG A 214 3.80 -0.26 26.66
C ARG A 214 3.85 0.63 25.42
N LEU A 215 2.68 1.00 24.91
CA LEU A 215 2.55 1.87 23.75
C LEU A 215 1.74 3.12 24.11
N ASP A 216 2.46 4.22 24.29
CA ASP A 216 1.86 5.52 24.60
C ASP A 216 1.24 6.18 23.36
N ARG A 217 0.44 7.23 23.60
CA ARG A 217 -0.17 8.03 22.54
C ARG A 217 0.86 8.48 21.49
N GLY A 218 0.56 8.24 20.22
CA GLY A 218 1.38 8.63 19.08
C GLY A 218 2.62 7.75 18.87
N ARG A 219 2.79 6.67 19.65
CA ARG A 219 3.87 5.70 19.44
C ARG A 219 3.40 4.53 18.59
N SER A 220 4.36 3.90 17.91
CA SER A 220 4.17 2.71 17.09
C SER A 220 5.11 1.58 17.50
N ALA A 221 4.69 0.36 17.24
CA ALA A 221 5.56 -0.81 17.15
C ALA A 221 5.50 -1.38 15.73
N VAL A 222 6.65 -1.73 15.17
CA VAL A 222 6.79 -2.14 13.77
C VAL A 222 7.50 -3.47 13.66
N ILE A 223 7.00 -4.34 12.80
CA ILE A 223 7.63 -5.62 12.44
C ILE A 223 7.87 -5.61 10.94
N LYS A 224 9.09 -5.93 10.51
CA LYS A 224 9.48 -6.12 9.12
C LYS A 224 9.91 -7.57 8.95
N ILE A 225 9.16 -8.32 8.14
CA ILE A 225 9.45 -9.71 7.83
C ILE A 225 10.08 -9.75 6.45
N ARG A 226 11.37 -10.07 6.39
CA ARG A 226 12.11 -10.22 5.14
C ARG A 226 11.99 -11.66 4.66
N SER A 227 11.62 -11.85 3.41
CA SER A 227 11.37 -13.16 2.83
C SER A 227 11.81 -13.24 1.38
N ARG A 228 11.88 -14.47 0.86
CA ARG A 228 12.15 -14.77 -0.55
C ARG A 228 10.98 -15.54 -1.13
N LEU A 229 10.49 -15.09 -2.28
CA LEU A 229 9.50 -15.84 -3.04
C LEU A 229 10.22 -17.02 -3.71
N TRP A 230 9.77 -18.24 -3.43
CA TRP A 230 10.40 -19.46 -3.94
C TRP A 230 10.08 -19.64 -5.43
N ALA A 231 11.00 -19.18 -6.27
CA ALA A 231 10.78 -19.12 -7.72
C ALA A 231 10.49 -20.49 -8.32
N HIS A 232 11.15 -21.55 -7.84
CA HIS A 232 10.94 -22.91 -8.33
C HIS A 232 9.47 -23.38 -8.23
N THR A 233 8.82 -23.12 -7.10
CA THR A 233 7.43 -23.54 -6.85
C THR A 233 6.47 -22.64 -7.62
N VAL A 234 6.70 -21.33 -7.58
CA VAL A 234 5.86 -20.33 -8.24
C VAL A 234 5.84 -20.47 -9.76
N LEU A 235 6.98 -20.78 -10.38
CA LEU A 235 7.08 -20.96 -11.83
C LEU A 235 6.39 -22.23 -12.34
N GLN A 236 6.11 -23.21 -11.47
CA GLN A 236 5.34 -24.40 -11.85
C GLN A 236 3.83 -24.13 -11.89
N TRP A 237 3.37 -23.08 -11.20
CA TRP A 237 1.95 -22.76 -11.13
C TRP A 237 1.54 -22.08 -12.43
N ARG A 238 0.43 -22.51 -13.02
CA ARG A 238 -0.06 -22.02 -14.33
C ARG A 238 -0.22 -20.50 -14.35
N ASN A 239 -0.31 -19.94 -15.57
CA ASN A 239 -0.39 -18.51 -15.93
C ASN A 239 -1.54 -17.67 -15.32
N ASP A 240 -2.17 -18.13 -14.23
CA ASP A 240 -3.23 -17.40 -13.55
C ASP A 240 -2.64 -16.47 -12.48
N PRO A 241 -3.07 -15.20 -12.41
CA PRO A 241 -2.62 -14.27 -11.38
C PRO A 241 -3.17 -14.68 -10.00
N TYR A 242 -2.34 -14.60 -8.98
CA TYR A 242 -2.73 -14.92 -7.60
C TYR A 242 -2.13 -13.94 -6.60
N SER A 243 -2.82 -13.80 -5.46
CA SER A 243 -2.39 -12.91 -4.37
C SER A 243 -1.96 -13.74 -3.16
N LEU A 244 -0.70 -13.57 -2.74
CA LEU A 244 -0.14 -14.20 -1.55
C LEU A 244 -0.40 -13.32 -0.34
N ASN A 245 -1.40 -13.69 0.46
CA ASN A 245 -1.87 -12.91 1.58
C ASN A 245 -1.40 -13.49 2.90
N SER A 246 -0.54 -12.73 3.56
CA SER A 246 -0.26 -12.87 4.99
C SER A 246 -1.41 -12.27 5.82
N THR A 247 -1.72 -12.87 6.96
CA THR A 247 -2.74 -12.37 7.88
C THR A 247 -2.08 -11.90 9.16
N VAL A 248 -2.58 -10.82 9.73
CA VAL A 248 -2.13 -10.31 11.02
C VAL A 248 -3.34 -9.98 11.88
N SER A 249 -3.27 -10.34 13.14
CA SER A 249 -4.27 -9.99 14.15
C SER A 249 -3.58 -9.47 15.39
N PHE A 250 -4.18 -8.50 16.08
CA PHE A 250 -3.72 -8.10 17.40
C PHE A 250 -4.83 -8.19 18.45
N MET A 251 -4.41 -8.29 19.71
CA MET A 251 -5.26 -8.23 20.89
C MET A 251 -4.57 -7.45 22.00
N VAL A 252 -5.27 -6.52 22.64
CA VAL A 252 -4.78 -5.83 23.83
C VAL A 252 -4.96 -6.73 25.05
N LEU A 253 -3.89 -6.97 25.80
CA LEU A 253 -3.89 -7.82 27.00
C LEU A 253 -4.06 -6.99 28.27
N SER A 254 -3.42 -5.82 28.35
CA SER A 254 -3.46 -4.98 29.55
C SER A 254 -3.40 -3.49 29.25
N VAL A 255 -3.87 -2.68 30.21
CA VAL A 255 -3.73 -1.23 30.24
C VAL A 255 -3.10 -0.82 31.57
N PRO A 256 -2.31 0.26 31.62
CA PRO A 256 -1.59 0.67 32.85
C PRO A 256 -2.47 1.43 33.86
N TYR A 257 -3.79 1.39 33.72
CA TYR A 257 -4.75 2.13 34.55
C TYR A 257 -5.52 1.17 35.46
N LEU A 258 -5.96 1.65 36.63
CA LEU A 258 -6.81 0.88 37.57
C LEU A 258 -8.25 0.65 37.06
N VAL A 259 -8.53 1.08 35.83
CA VAL A 259 -9.82 0.99 35.16
C VAL A 259 -9.82 -0.21 34.23
N GLN A 260 -10.95 -0.91 34.11
CA GLN A 260 -11.07 -2.08 33.22
C GLN A 260 -10.59 -1.75 31.80
N PRO A 261 -9.85 -2.66 31.15
CA PRO A 261 -9.39 -2.45 29.79
C PRO A 261 -10.60 -2.22 28.88
N PRO A 262 -10.51 -1.28 27.92
CA PRO A 262 -11.55 -1.12 26.92
C PRO A 262 -11.78 -2.47 26.24
N THR A 263 -13.04 -2.71 25.89
CA THR A 263 -13.54 -3.87 25.15
C THR A 263 -12.50 -4.39 24.15
N SER A 264 -12.16 -5.68 24.23
CA SER A 264 -11.15 -6.35 23.40
C SER A 264 -11.27 -5.95 21.94
N SER A 265 -10.42 -5.00 21.50
CA SER A 265 -10.34 -4.58 20.11
C SER A 265 -9.49 -5.59 19.36
N GLN A 266 -10.13 -6.67 18.90
CA GLN A 266 -9.52 -7.57 17.94
C GLN A 266 -9.63 -6.94 16.55
N LEU A 267 -8.51 -6.48 16.02
CA LEU A 267 -8.43 -6.07 14.62
C LEU A 267 -7.67 -7.11 13.82
N ARG A 268 -8.13 -7.36 12.60
CA ARG A 268 -7.45 -8.19 11.62
C ARG A 268 -7.14 -7.35 10.39
N ALA A 269 -5.93 -7.54 9.86
CA ALA A 269 -5.52 -7.03 8.56
C ALA A 269 -4.88 -8.15 7.74
N SER A 270 -4.88 -8.00 6.43
CA SER A 270 -4.20 -8.92 5.52
C SER A 270 -3.32 -8.14 4.56
N MET A 271 -2.09 -8.61 4.36
CA MET A 271 -1.15 -8.00 3.42
C MET A 271 -0.85 -8.96 2.28
N GLY A 272 -1.19 -8.53 1.08
CA GLY A 272 -1.06 -9.29 -0.15
C GLY A 272 0.13 -8.86 -0.99
N THR A 273 0.86 -9.83 -1.53
CA THR A 273 1.76 -9.63 -2.67
C THR A 273 1.10 -10.22 -3.90
N LEU A 274 0.85 -9.39 -4.92
CA LEU A 274 0.23 -9.84 -6.16
C LEU A 274 1.29 -10.45 -7.08
N VAL A 275 1.12 -11.71 -7.45
CA VAL A 275 2.00 -12.39 -8.40
C VAL A 275 1.30 -12.44 -9.76
N LEU A 276 1.95 -11.84 -10.75
CA LEU A 276 1.46 -11.73 -12.12
C LEU A 276 2.37 -12.49 -13.06
N TRP A 277 1.79 -13.16 -14.04
CA TRP A 277 2.54 -13.61 -15.20
C TRP A 277 2.61 -12.45 -16.18
N GLY A 278 3.82 -11.99 -16.46
CA GLY A 278 4.09 -11.14 -17.60
C GLY A 278 3.61 -11.90 -18.82
N THR A 279 2.67 -11.31 -19.55
CA THR A 279 2.41 -11.78 -20.90
C THR A 279 3.76 -11.82 -21.60
N PRO A 280 4.15 -12.94 -22.24
CA PRO A 280 5.31 -12.88 -23.12
C PRO A 280 5.06 -11.68 -24.02
N ASP A 281 6.08 -10.86 -24.26
CA ASP A 281 6.03 -9.87 -25.32
C ASP A 281 5.71 -10.63 -26.60
N VAL A 282 4.42 -10.84 -26.85
CA VAL A 282 3.85 -10.97 -28.18
C VAL A 282 3.98 -9.58 -28.76
N SER A 283 5.25 -9.19 -28.97
CA SER A 283 5.65 -8.70 -30.27
C SER A 283 5.03 -9.68 -31.25
N PHE A 284 3.78 -9.44 -31.64
CA PHE A 284 3.20 -10.02 -32.82
C PHE A 284 4.13 -9.53 -33.91
N ALA A 285 5.21 -10.27 -34.15
CA ALA A 285 6.04 -10.10 -35.32
C ALA A 285 5.07 -10.38 -36.45
N VAL A 286 4.49 -9.30 -36.99
CA VAL A 286 3.46 -9.36 -38.01
C VAL A 286 4.05 -10.23 -39.10
N PRO A 287 3.46 -11.40 -39.39
CA PRO A 287 4.08 -12.34 -40.32
C PRO A 287 4.37 -11.62 -41.63
N LEU A 288 5.57 -11.80 -42.18
CA LEU A 288 6.01 -11.08 -43.38
C LEU A 288 5.01 -11.21 -44.53
N TRP A 289 4.27 -12.33 -44.62
CA TRP A 289 3.22 -12.52 -45.62
C TRP A 289 2.06 -11.51 -45.51
N VAL A 290 1.70 -11.07 -44.30
CA VAL A 290 0.66 -10.04 -44.07
C VAL A 290 1.13 -8.69 -44.56
N ILE A 291 2.42 -8.37 -44.35
CA ILE A 291 3.05 -7.14 -44.86
C ILE A 291 3.08 -7.16 -46.39
N ILE A 292 3.51 -8.28 -46.99
CA ILE A 292 3.54 -8.46 -48.45
C ILE A 292 2.13 -8.35 -49.04
N LEU A 293 1.12 -8.95 -48.40
CA LEU A 293 -0.27 -8.89 -48.84
C LEU A 293 -0.82 -7.45 -48.78
N ALA A 294 -0.49 -6.70 -47.73
CA ALA A 294 -0.88 -5.30 -47.61
C ALA A 294 -0.24 -4.42 -48.70
N ILE A 295 1.03 -4.67 -49.04
CA ILE A 295 1.72 -3.95 -50.13
C ILE A 295 1.07 -4.28 -51.49
N LEU A 296 0.80 -5.56 -51.77
CA LEU A 296 0.13 -5.99 -53.00
C LEU A 296 -1.25 -5.36 -53.15
N LEU A 297 -2.06 -5.36 -52.08
CA LEU A 297 -3.37 -4.74 -52.08
C LEU A 297 -3.27 -3.22 -52.25
N GLY A 298 -2.31 -2.58 -51.58
CA GLY A 298 -2.06 -1.14 -51.71
C GLY A 298 -1.65 -0.73 -53.13
N LEU A 299 -0.75 -1.49 -53.76
CA LEU A 299 -0.34 -1.26 -55.16
C LEU A 299 -1.49 -1.48 -56.14
N LEU A 300 -2.34 -2.49 -55.91
CA LEU A 300 -3.52 -2.73 -56.71
C LEU A 300 -4.48 -1.53 -56.67
N VAL A 301 -4.77 -1.04 -55.46
CA VAL A 301 -5.64 0.14 -55.27
C VAL A 301 -5.02 1.38 -55.91
N LEU A 302 -3.71 1.59 -55.73
CA LEU A 302 -2.99 2.71 -56.33
C LEU A 302 -3.08 2.66 -57.87
N ALA A 303 -2.88 1.48 -58.48
CA ALA A 303 -2.99 1.30 -59.91
C ALA A 303 -4.42 1.64 -60.42
N ILE A 304 -5.46 1.16 -59.73
CA ILE A 304 -6.84 1.48 -60.07
C ILE A 304 -7.11 2.99 -59.97
N LEU A 305 -6.61 3.67 -58.93
CA LEU A 305 -6.75 5.12 -58.77
C LEU A 305 -6.02 5.88 -59.88
N THR A 306 -4.81 5.48 -60.27
CA THR A 306 -4.10 6.11 -61.39
C THR A 306 -4.83 5.94 -62.71
N LEU A 307 -5.40 4.75 -62.97
CA LEU A 307 -6.22 4.51 -64.16
C LEU A 307 -7.52 5.32 -64.14
N ALA A 308 -8.17 5.44 -62.98
CA ALA A 308 -9.36 6.27 -62.82
C ALA A 308 -9.02 7.75 -63.06
N MET A 309 -7.94 8.27 -62.47
CA MET A 309 -7.48 9.65 -62.69
C MET A 309 -7.06 9.89 -64.14
N TRP A 310 -6.46 8.90 -64.80
CA TRP A 310 -6.12 8.96 -66.22
C TRP A 310 -7.37 8.99 -67.10
N LYS A 311 -8.36 8.13 -66.83
CA LYS A 311 -9.65 8.10 -67.56
C LYS A 311 -10.53 9.30 -67.27
N CYS A 312 -10.42 9.91 -66.10
CA CYS A 312 -11.10 11.15 -65.73
C CYS A 312 -10.38 12.41 -66.26
N GLY A 313 -9.34 12.27 -67.10
CA GLY A 313 -8.71 13.39 -67.81
C GLY A 313 -7.86 14.31 -66.93
N PHE A 314 -7.46 13.88 -65.72
CA PHE A 314 -6.69 14.72 -64.81
C PHE A 314 -5.26 15.02 -65.31
N PHE A 315 -4.70 14.15 -66.16
CA PHE A 315 -3.36 14.32 -66.73
C PHE A 315 -3.34 15.04 -68.09
N ASP A 316 -4.50 15.36 -68.67
CA ASP A 316 -4.59 16.17 -69.88
C ASP A 316 -4.56 17.66 -69.51
N ARG A 317 -3.36 18.19 -69.30
CA ARG A 317 -3.15 19.65 -69.29
C ARG A 317 -2.90 20.14 -70.71
N ALA A 318 -3.78 21.03 -71.17
CA ALA A 318 -3.60 21.86 -72.34
C ALA A 318 -2.31 22.70 -72.19
N ARG A 319 -1.41 22.62 -73.17
CA ARG A 319 -0.28 23.56 -73.29
C ARG A 319 -0.81 24.89 -73.83
N PRO A 320 -0.41 26.06 -73.29
CA PRO A 320 -0.74 27.34 -73.89
C PRO A 320 -0.02 27.50 -75.24
N PRO A 321 -0.62 28.17 -76.24
CA PRO A 321 0.05 28.46 -77.50
C PRO A 321 1.18 29.48 -77.26
N ALA A 322 2.36 29.18 -77.79
CA ALA A 322 3.47 30.12 -77.87
C ALA A 322 3.47 30.67 -79.31
N ASP A 323 3.01 31.91 -79.47
CA ASP A 323 3.11 32.67 -80.71
C ASP A 323 4.54 33.22 -80.86
N ASP A 324 5.12 32.89 -82.02
CA ASP A 324 6.08 33.56 -82.91
C ASP A 324 7.25 34.44 -82.39
N ASP A 325 8.42 34.03 -82.89
CA ASP A 325 9.63 34.77 -83.31
C ASP A 325 10.44 35.61 -82.30
N VAL A 326 11.67 35.15 -81.99
CA VAL A 326 12.94 35.81 -82.38
C VAL A 326 14.09 34.78 -82.38
N SER A 327 14.51 34.38 -83.58
CA SER A 327 15.89 34.33 -84.13
C SER A 327 17.11 34.24 -83.18
N ASP A 328 17.89 33.18 -83.43
CA ASP A 328 19.35 33.07 -83.53
C ASP A 328 20.26 33.25 -82.29
N GLN A 329 20.99 32.18 -81.92
CA GLN A 329 22.40 32.01 -82.34
C GLN A 329 23.00 30.68 -81.85
N GLU A 330 23.56 29.94 -82.80
CA GLU A 330 24.41 28.75 -82.66
C GLU A 330 25.69 28.96 -81.81
N LYS A 331 26.13 27.88 -81.14
CA LYS A 331 27.42 27.15 -81.36
C LYS A 331 27.66 26.18 -80.20
N LEU A 332 27.58 24.85 -80.36
CA LEU A 332 28.56 23.94 -80.98
C LEU A 332 30.02 24.28 -80.65
N THR A 333 30.65 23.46 -79.80
CA THR A 333 31.90 22.80 -80.20
C THR A 333 32.14 21.51 -79.41
N SER A 334 32.29 20.43 -80.16
CA SER A 334 32.97 19.19 -79.82
C SER A 334 34.48 19.39 -79.78
N ASP A 335 35.12 18.65 -78.88
CA ASP A 335 36.48 18.11 -78.90
C ASP A 335 37.68 18.97 -79.32
N GLN A 336 38.68 18.99 -78.45
CA GLN A 336 40.07 19.21 -78.83
C GLN A 336 40.96 18.17 -78.11
N THR A 337 41.53 17.26 -78.90
CA THR A 337 42.64 16.37 -78.52
C THR A 337 43.94 16.91 -79.14
N GLY A 338 45.06 16.77 -78.41
CA GLY A 338 46.44 16.86 -78.90
C GLY A 338 47.26 17.93 -78.17
N ASP A 339 47.96 17.61 -77.09
CA ASP A 339 49.29 16.95 -77.00
C ASP A 339 50.47 17.93 -77.13
N ALA A 340 51.21 18.07 -76.03
CA ALA A 340 52.67 18.24 -75.97
C ALA A 340 53.16 17.89 -74.56
#